data_AF-A0A1S9TSA5-F1
#
_entry.id   AF-A0A1S9TSA5-F1
#
_cell.length_a   1.000
_cell.length_b   1.000
_cell.length_c   1.000
_cell.angle_alpha   90.00
_cell.angle_beta   90.00
_cell.angle_gamma   90.00
#
_symmetry.space_group_name_H-M   'P 1'
#
loop_
_entity.id
_entity.type
_entity.pdbx_description
1 polymer ?
#
loop_
_entity_poly.entity_id
_entity_poly.type
_entity_poly.pdbx_seq_one_letter_code
_entity_poly.pdbx_strand_id
1 'polypeptide(L)'
;MGFILFLIAIYIAYKFFSSDSGGSNQVNHNNSSGSWYHPDGEFIEGFYIEDRDVYAKGPVYTFNFGEHGILYGYEEGILQLRNSTGNIEIQLKQVNDRRIVPIFFHINGKSFSVVDRNGHFLDHTNSNFNIISVVHTFSHMYTEISDANFNEQLKTDVYIFMRDLLIFNMLIKRGIISKFENQNIFVSNKYDGPIFVDKFKEIFAIAEETIDTHMGWIASGNNDSRISTLLEILELPIDTRDMNVIKKKYRSLAKKYHPDTGNGSEEKMKKINVAYEELCQHLAAS
;
A
#
# COMPACT_ATOMS: atom_id res chain seq x y z
N MET A 1 -1.71 2.29 -19.68
CA MET A 1 -2.24 3.64 -19.38
C MET A 1 -3.68 3.89 -19.85
N GLY A 2 -4.20 3.26 -20.92
CA GLY A 2 -5.56 3.54 -21.42
C GLY A 2 -6.73 2.87 -20.68
N PHE A 3 -6.50 1.82 -19.88
CA PHE A 3 -7.58 1.03 -19.26
C PHE A 3 -8.05 1.57 -17.90
N ILE A 4 -7.16 2.22 -17.15
CA ILE A 4 -7.45 2.79 -15.82
C ILE A 4 -8.23 4.11 -15.93
N LEU A 5 -7.95 4.93 -16.95
CA LEU A 5 -8.73 6.14 -17.26
C LEU A 5 -10.17 5.80 -17.70
N PHE A 6 -10.39 4.61 -18.28
CA PHE A 6 -11.72 4.16 -18.73
C PHE A 6 -12.64 3.79 -17.55
N LEU A 7 -12.09 3.24 -16.46
CA LEU A 7 -12.86 2.90 -15.25
C LEU A 7 -13.25 4.15 -14.44
N ILE A 8 -12.40 5.18 -14.42
CA ILE A 8 -12.72 6.48 -13.79
C ILE A 8 -13.84 7.19 -14.57
N ALA A 9 -13.82 7.12 -15.90
CA ALA A 9 -14.86 7.72 -16.74
C ALA A 9 -16.23 7.02 -16.60
N ILE A 10 -16.26 5.69 -16.43
CA ILE A 10 -17.52 4.93 -16.24
C ILE A 10 -18.14 5.22 -14.86
N TYR A 11 -17.32 5.36 -13.81
CA TYR A 11 -17.83 5.70 -12.47
C TYR A 11 -18.41 7.12 -12.40
N ILE A 12 -17.79 8.08 -13.09
CA ILE A 12 -18.31 9.46 -13.18
C ILE A 12 -19.59 9.52 -14.04
N ALA A 13 -19.67 8.74 -15.13
CA ALA A 13 -20.87 8.68 -15.98
C ALA A 13 -22.08 8.03 -15.28
N TYR A 14 -21.86 7.01 -14.44
CA TYR A 14 -22.93 6.37 -13.65
C TYR A 14 -23.54 7.34 -12.63
N LYS A 15 -22.71 8.18 -11.97
CA LYS A 15 -23.18 9.17 -10.98
C LYS A 15 -23.94 10.36 -11.60
N PHE A 16 -23.76 10.64 -12.90
CA PHE A 16 -24.48 11.71 -13.60
C PHE A 16 -25.85 11.26 -14.16
N PHE A 17 -26.11 9.96 -14.31
CA PHE A 17 -27.37 9.44 -14.88
C PHE A 17 -28.27 8.70 -13.88
N SER A 18 -27.80 8.42 -12.66
CA SER A 18 -28.60 7.79 -11.62
C SER A 18 -28.85 8.74 -10.44
N SER A 19 -30.01 9.38 -10.51
CA SER A 19 -30.78 10.04 -9.44
C SER A 19 -30.25 11.34 -8.81
N ASP A 20 -30.92 12.42 -9.21
CA ASP A 20 -31.39 13.47 -8.30
C ASP A 20 -31.81 12.90 -6.93
N SER A 21 -31.04 13.22 -5.89
CA SER A 21 -31.55 13.60 -4.57
C SER A 21 -30.41 14.17 -3.74
N GLY A 22 -30.48 15.47 -3.47
CA GLY A 22 -29.49 16.17 -2.66
C GLY A 22 -29.43 15.61 -1.24
N GLY A 23 -28.36 14.87 -0.94
CA GLY A 23 -27.91 14.58 0.41
C GLY A 23 -26.87 15.62 0.81
N SER A 24 -27.24 16.56 1.68
CA SER A 24 -26.31 17.52 2.24
C SER A 24 -25.26 16.80 3.08
N ASN A 25 -23.98 16.96 2.74
CA ASN A 25 -22.86 16.64 3.63
C ASN A 25 -23.10 17.30 4.99
N GLN A 26 -23.45 16.54 6.03
CA GLN A 26 -23.50 17.04 7.39
C GLN A 26 -22.08 17.12 7.95
N VAL A 27 -21.34 18.15 7.53
CA VAL A 27 -20.08 18.53 8.16
C VAL A 27 -20.41 19.35 9.40
N ASN A 28 -20.25 18.76 10.59
CA ASN A 28 -20.33 19.51 11.84
C ASN A 28 -18.99 20.20 12.09
N HIS A 29 -18.90 21.48 11.70
CA HIS A 29 -17.74 22.31 11.99
C HIS A 29 -17.69 22.65 13.49
N ASN A 30 -16.72 22.06 14.22
CA ASN A 30 -16.40 22.48 15.58
C ASN A 30 -15.20 23.44 15.55
N ASN A 31 -15.46 24.71 15.87
CA ASN A 31 -14.62 25.89 15.63
C ASN A 31 -13.28 25.99 16.40
N SER A 32 -12.57 24.90 16.71
CA SER A 32 -11.23 25.02 17.29
C SER A 32 -10.24 23.88 17.05
N SER A 33 -10.61 22.74 16.45
CA SER A 33 -9.67 21.59 16.32
C SER A 33 -9.70 20.80 15.00
N GLY A 34 -10.73 20.96 14.16
CA GLY A 34 -10.88 20.20 12.91
C GLY A 34 -12.34 19.84 12.65
N SER A 35 -12.58 18.97 11.68
CA SER A 35 -13.93 18.53 11.29
C SER A 35 -14.07 17.01 11.31
N TRP A 36 -15.25 16.57 11.71
CA TRP A 36 -15.67 15.18 11.63
C TRP A 36 -16.35 14.93 10.29
N TYR A 37 -15.97 13.83 9.64
CA TYR A 37 -16.66 13.31 8.49
C TYR A 37 -17.26 11.95 8.85
N HIS A 38 -18.53 11.80 8.53
CA HIS A 38 -19.32 10.61 8.77
C HIS A 38 -19.26 9.69 7.56
N PRO A 39 -19.29 8.36 7.75
CA PRO A 39 -19.28 7.43 6.64
C PRO A 39 -20.62 7.46 5.88
N ASP A 40 -20.55 7.31 4.56
CA ASP A 40 -21.72 7.17 3.67
C ASP A 40 -22.24 5.73 3.61
N GLY A 41 -21.41 4.77 4.02
CA GLY A 41 -21.74 3.34 4.00
C GLY A 41 -20.68 2.48 4.67
N GLU A 42 -21.00 1.20 4.85
CA GLU A 42 -20.15 0.24 5.54
C GLU A 42 -20.25 -1.17 4.93
N PHE A 43 -19.22 -1.98 5.12
CA PHE A 43 -19.14 -3.35 4.60
C PHE A 43 -19.28 -4.41 5.71
N ILE A 44 -19.75 -4.05 6.90
CA ILE A 44 -19.76 -4.91 8.09
C ILE A 44 -20.58 -6.18 7.88
N GLU A 45 -21.80 -6.05 7.38
CA GLU A 45 -22.68 -7.18 7.06
C GLU A 45 -22.37 -7.83 5.70
N GLY A 46 -21.45 -7.21 4.96
CA GLY A 46 -21.06 -7.57 3.62
C GLY A 46 -21.93 -6.91 2.55
N PHE A 47 -21.30 -6.69 1.41
CA PHE A 47 -21.84 -5.97 0.29
C PHE A 47 -21.42 -6.67 -1.00
N TYR A 48 -22.35 -6.82 -1.93
CA TYR A 48 -22.07 -7.42 -3.21
C TYR A 48 -21.90 -6.34 -4.27
N ILE A 49 -20.71 -6.29 -4.86
CA ILE A 49 -20.33 -5.37 -5.91
C ILE A 49 -20.80 -5.97 -7.22
N GLU A 50 -22.06 -5.70 -7.58
CA GLU A 50 -22.76 -6.33 -8.71
C GLU A 50 -21.98 -6.26 -10.03
N ASP A 51 -21.44 -5.08 -10.37
CA ASP A 51 -20.71 -4.86 -11.63
C ASP A 51 -19.44 -5.71 -11.78
N ARG A 52 -18.88 -6.21 -10.67
CA ARG A 52 -17.66 -7.01 -10.65
C ARG A 52 -17.86 -8.44 -10.20
N ASP A 53 -19.08 -8.85 -9.83
CA ASP A 53 -19.34 -10.15 -9.20
C ASP A 53 -18.35 -10.39 -8.04
N VAL A 54 -18.29 -9.48 -7.07
CA VAL A 54 -17.43 -9.64 -5.88
C VAL A 54 -18.22 -9.34 -4.63
N TYR A 55 -18.22 -10.30 -3.71
CA TYR A 55 -18.70 -10.10 -2.34
C TYR A 55 -17.57 -9.58 -1.47
N ALA A 56 -17.76 -8.43 -0.85
CA ALA A 56 -16.84 -7.82 0.10
C ALA A 56 -17.48 -7.71 1.47
N LYS A 57 -16.80 -8.16 2.54
CA LYS A 57 -17.27 -8.04 3.92
C LYS A 57 -16.12 -7.69 4.83
N GLY A 58 -16.29 -6.74 5.73
CA GLY A 58 -15.27 -6.43 6.73
C GLY A 58 -15.43 -5.08 7.38
N PRO A 59 -14.47 -4.72 8.27
CA PRO A 59 -14.47 -3.47 9.02
C PRO A 59 -14.06 -2.27 8.13
N VAL A 60 -14.85 -2.01 7.08
CA VAL A 60 -14.57 -0.99 6.06
C VAL A 60 -15.73 -0.01 5.96
N TYR A 61 -15.40 1.28 5.91
CA TYR A 61 -16.33 2.40 5.91
C TYR A 61 -16.03 3.33 4.74
N THR A 62 -17.06 3.82 4.05
CA THR A 62 -16.90 4.66 2.86
C THR A 62 -17.07 6.13 3.19
N PHE A 63 -16.23 6.98 2.60
CA PHE A 63 -16.33 8.43 2.69
C PHE A 63 -16.30 9.01 1.27
N ASN A 64 -17.40 9.64 0.86
CA ASN A 64 -17.63 10.15 -0.48
C ASN A 64 -17.35 11.65 -0.52
N PHE A 65 -16.35 12.06 -1.28
CA PHE A 65 -16.00 13.47 -1.48
C PHE A 65 -16.53 14.00 -2.82
N GLY A 66 -17.66 13.47 -3.29
CA GLY A 66 -18.33 13.91 -4.51
C GLY A 66 -17.54 13.54 -5.76
N GLU A 67 -17.27 14.51 -6.63
CA GLU A 67 -16.44 14.34 -7.82
C GLU A 67 -14.97 14.05 -7.51
N HIS A 68 -14.58 14.16 -6.24
CA HIS A 68 -13.19 14.04 -5.83
C HIS A 68 -12.76 12.65 -5.39
N GLY A 69 -13.69 11.69 -5.38
CA GLY A 69 -13.42 10.28 -5.14
C GLY A 69 -13.97 9.75 -3.82
N ILE A 70 -13.72 8.47 -3.59
CA ILE A 70 -14.09 7.74 -2.38
C ILE A 70 -12.81 7.38 -1.61
N LEU A 71 -12.84 7.57 -0.30
CA LEU A 71 -11.86 7.01 0.63
C LEU A 71 -12.51 5.85 1.40
N TYR A 72 -11.76 4.77 1.62
CA TYR A 72 -12.12 3.74 2.58
C TYR A 72 -11.37 3.93 3.90
N GLY A 73 -12.12 3.93 5.00
CA GLY A 73 -11.60 3.83 6.37
C GLY A 73 -11.68 2.39 6.87
N TYR A 74 -10.75 2.01 7.74
CA TYR A 74 -10.58 0.62 8.19
C TYR A 74 -10.52 0.55 9.71
N GLU A 75 -11.11 -0.50 10.30
CA GLU A 75 -10.90 -0.90 11.70
C GLU A 75 -10.22 -2.29 11.80
N GLU A 76 -9.95 -2.72 13.03
CA GLU A 76 -9.48 -4.08 13.32
C GLU A 76 -10.60 -5.10 13.04
N GLY A 77 -10.25 -6.23 12.40
CA GLY A 77 -11.20 -7.27 12.04
C GLY A 77 -10.76 -8.05 10.80
N ILE A 78 -11.69 -8.79 10.19
CA ILE A 78 -11.41 -9.60 9.00
C ILE A 78 -12.02 -8.92 7.78
N LEU A 79 -11.20 -8.63 6.78
CA LEU A 79 -11.65 -8.24 5.45
C LEU A 79 -11.70 -9.47 4.56
N GLN A 80 -12.88 -9.80 4.06
CA GLN A 80 -13.15 -10.89 3.14
C GLN A 80 -13.51 -10.33 1.76
N LEU A 81 -12.90 -10.88 0.72
CA LEU A 81 -13.21 -10.62 -0.68
C LEU A 81 -13.36 -11.96 -1.38
N ARG A 82 -14.51 -12.23 -2.01
CA ARG A 82 -14.73 -13.52 -2.68
C ARG A 82 -15.66 -13.41 -3.87
N ASN A 83 -15.48 -14.35 -4.80
CA ASN A 83 -16.43 -14.64 -5.85
C ASN A 83 -16.36 -16.11 -6.27
N SER A 84 -16.95 -16.43 -7.41
CA SER A 84 -16.93 -17.79 -7.98
C SER A 84 -15.52 -18.36 -8.24
N THR A 85 -14.50 -17.50 -8.35
CA THR A 85 -13.11 -17.91 -8.67
C THR A 85 -12.19 -18.02 -7.46
N GLY A 86 -12.56 -17.46 -6.31
CA GLY A 86 -11.71 -17.50 -5.13
C GLY A 86 -12.23 -16.76 -3.91
N ASN A 87 -11.53 -16.96 -2.79
CA ASN A 87 -11.78 -16.30 -1.51
C ASN A 87 -10.45 -15.79 -0.92
N ILE A 88 -10.40 -14.50 -0.58
CA ILE A 88 -9.32 -13.87 0.17
C ILE A 88 -9.87 -13.42 1.52
N GLU A 89 -9.15 -13.75 2.59
CA GLU A 89 -9.43 -13.26 3.94
C GLU A 89 -8.18 -12.61 4.51
N ILE A 90 -8.28 -11.37 4.99
CA ILE A 90 -7.17 -10.57 5.48
C ILE A 90 -7.49 -10.17 6.92
N GLN A 91 -6.67 -10.63 7.86
CA GLN A 91 -6.81 -10.19 9.24
C GLN A 91 -6.12 -8.83 9.41
N LEU A 92 -6.93 -7.82 9.69
CA LEU A 92 -6.50 -6.47 9.98
C LEU A 92 -6.33 -6.28 11.49
N LYS A 93 -5.31 -5.51 11.88
CA LYS A 93 -4.97 -5.16 13.26
C LYS A 93 -4.67 -3.68 13.36
N GLN A 94 -5.19 -3.00 14.38
CA GLN A 94 -4.71 -1.66 14.72
C GLN A 94 -3.40 -1.75 15.51
N VAL A 95 -2.39 -1.01 15.08
CA VAL A 95 -1.08 -0.93 15.75
C VAL A 95 -0.92 0.36 16.54
N ASN A 96 0.16 0.48 17.31
CA ASN A 96 0.32 1.54 18.33
C ASN A 96 0.28 2.96 17.75
N ASP A 97 0.69 3.14 16.49
CA ASP A 97 0.63 4.43 15.79
C ASP A 97 -0.72 4.69 15.09
N ARG A 98 -1.73 3.87 15.41
CA ARG A 98 -3.14 3.90 14.93
C ARG A 98 -3.34 3.46 13.49
N ARG A 99 -2.28 3.05 12.78
CA ARG A 99 -2.42 2.41 11.47
C ARG A 99 -3.15 1.07 11.60
N ILE A 100 -3.82 0.67 10.52
CA ILE A 100 -4.41 -0.65 10.36
C ILE A 100 -3.52 -1.46 9.41
N VAL A 101 -3.04 -2.62 9.82
CA VAL A 101 -2.13 -3.44 9.00
C VAL A 101 -2.65 -4.87 8.86
N PRO A 102 -2.39 -5.55 7.73
CA PRO A 102 -2.63 -6.98 7.61
C PRO A 102 -1.62 -7.74 8.47
N ILE A 103 -2.06 -8.66 9.32
CA ILE A 103 -1.17 -9.48 10.18
C ILE A 103 -1.05 -10.93 9.71
N PHE A 104 -2.00 -11.41 8.91
CA PHE A 104 -1.92 -12.62 8.08
C PHE A 104 -3.07 -12.57 7.06
N PHE A 105 -2.98 -13.38 6.01
CA PHE A 105 -4.05 -13.53 5.04
C PHE A 105 -4.18 -14.97 4.55
N HIS A 106 -5.37 -15.31 4.07
CA HIS A 106 -5.68 -16.60 3.47
C HIS A 106 -6.12 -16.40 2.03
N ILE A 107 -5.67 -17.28 1.13
CA ILE A 107 -6.14 -17.38 -0.25
C ILE A 107 -6.65 -18.80 -0.44
N ASN A 108 -7.95 -18.96 -0.73
CA ASN A 108 -8.63 -20.25 -0.81
C ASN A 108 -8.35 -21.16 0.41
N GLY A 109 -8.27 -20.56 1.61
CA GLY A 109 -7.99 -21.25 2.86
C GLY A 109 -6.50 -21.56 3.14
N LYS A 110 -5.60 -21.38 2.17
CA LYS A 110 -4.15 -21.47 2.39
C LYS A 110 -3.66 -20.20 3.10
N SER A 111 -2.93 -20.37 4.20
CA SER A 111 -2.40 -19.27 5.01
C SER A 111 -1.07 -18.75 4.47
N PHE A 112 -0.87 -17.43 4.59
CA PHE A 112 0.34 -16.74 4.16
C PHE A 112 0.84 -15.75 5.22
N SER A 113 2.15 -15.61 5.29
CA SER A 113 2.83 -14.67 6.18
C SER A 113 2.80 -13.24 5.60
N VAL A 114 2.99 -12.26 6.47
CA VAL A 114 3.07 -10.84 6.09
C VAL A 114 4.51 -10.37 6.03
N VAL A 115 4.75 -9.21 5.42
CA VAL A 115 6.09 -8.74 5.10
C VAL A 115 6.39 -7.43 5.84
N ASP A 116 7.59 -7.34 6.43
CA ASP A 116 8.07 -6.14 7.10
C ASP A 116 8.55 -5.05 6.10
N ARG A 117 8.98 -3.90 6.61
CA ARG A 117 9.51 -2.78 5.78
C ARG A 117 10.83 -3.08 5.06
N ASN A 118 11.54 -4.13 5.44
CA ASN A 118 12.79 -4.54 4.82
C ASN A 118 12.59 -5.71 3.82
N GLY A 119 11.36 -6.22 3.68
CA GLY A 119 11.05 -7.32 2.78
C GLY A 119 11.12 -8.71 3.44
N HIS A 120 11.32 -8.78 4.76
CA HIS A 120 11.36 -10.07 5.47
C HIS A 120 9.95 -10.57 5.80
N PHE A 121 9.73 -11.85 5.58
CA PHE A 121 8.52 -12.54 6.03
C PHE A 121 8.51 -12.65 7.56
N LEU A 122 7.37 -12.32 8.14
CA LEU A 122 7.14 -12.40 9.58
C LEU A 122 6.41 -13.68 9.93
N ASP A 123 6.95 -14.40 10.92
CA ASP A 123 6.27 -15.57 11.48
C ASP A 123 4.97 -15.17 12.20
N HIS A 124 4.00 -16.07 12.21
CA HIS A 124 2.69 -15.94 12.85
C HIS A 124 2.77 -15.72 14.37
N THR A 125 3.93 -16.00 14.98
CA THR A 125 4.18 -15.80 16.41
C THR A 125 4.68 -14.39 16.75
N ASN A 126 4.96 -13.54 15.75
CA ASN A 126 5.48 -12.20 15.99
C ASN A 126 4.43 -11.31 16.69
N SER A 127 4.81 -10.72 17.82
CA SER A 127 3.94 -9.83 18.59
C SER A 127 4.06 -8.35 18.19
N ASN A 128 5.09 -7.97 17.42
CA ASN A 128 5.30 -6.59 17.02
C ASN A 128 4.81 -6.32 15.59
N PHE A 129 3.55 -5.93 15.46
CA PHE A 129 2.95 -5.61 14.17
C PHE A 129 3.30 -4.22 13.63
N ASN A 130 3.99 -3.37 14.40
CA ASN A 130 4.32 -2.00 13.95
C ASN A 130 5.29 -1.97 12.74
N ILE A 131 6.08 -3.03 12.58
CA ILE A 131 7.09 -3.18 11.52
C ILE A 131 6.51 -3.64 10.18
N ILE A 132 5.23 -4.06 10.14
CA ILE A 132 4.58 -4.53 8.91
C ILE A 132 4.52 -3.40 7.88
N SER A 133 4.81 -3.77 6.63
CA SER A 133 4.66 -2.95 5.45
C SER A 133 3.41 -3.38 4.68
N VAL A 134 2.41 -2.50 4.60
CA VAL A 134 1.19 -2.77 3.84
C VAL A 134 1.51 -3.00 2.37
N VAL A 135 2.40 -2.20 1.77
CA VAL A 135 2.76 -2.37 0.36
C VAL A 135 3.49 -3.68 0.10
N HIS A 136 4.49 -4.06 0.90
CA HIS A 136 5.20 -5.32 0.69
C HIS A 136 4.29 -6.53 0.90
N THR A 137 3.43 -6.48 1.93
CA THR A 137 2.46 -7.54 2.18
C THR A 137 1.45 -7.64 1.04
N PHE A 138 0.97 -6.50 0.53
CA PHE A 138 0.09 -6.48 -0.63
C PHE A 138 0.79 -7.03 -1.88
N SER A 139 2.05 -6.65 -2.12
CA SER A 139 2.83 -7.14 -3.25
C SER A 139 2.98 -8.66 -3.20
N HIS A 140 3.33 -9.23 -2.04
CA HIS A 140 3.35 -10.69 -1.86
C HIS A 140 1.97 -11.32 -2.10
N MET A 141 0.91 -10.77 -1.50
CA MET A 141 -0.45 -11.26 -1.68
C MET A 141 -0.87 -11.26 -3.16
N TYR A 142 -0.51 -10.24 -3.92
CA TYR A 142 -0.85 -10.12 -5.33
C TYR A 142 -0.12 -11.14 -6.21
N THR A 143 1.12 -11.51 -5.86
CA THR A 143 1.82 -12.66 -6.47
C THR A 143 1.04 -13.95 -6.27
N GLU A 144 0.68 -14.26 -5.03
CA GLU A 144 -0.03 -15.50 -4.69
C GLU A 144 -1.43 -15.56 -5.33
N ILE A 145 -2.12 -14.41 -5.42
CA ILE A 145 -3.39 -14.29 -6.14
C ILE A 145 -3.23 -14.53 -7.63
N SER A 146 -2.13 -14.04 -8.23
CA SER A 146 -1.84 -14.22 -9.65
C SER A 146 -1.62 -15.69 -9.98
N ASP A 147 -0.99 -16.43 -9.06
CA ASP A 147 -0.76 -17.87 -9.17
C ASP A 147 -2.04 -18.71 -8.90
N ALA A 148 -3.02 -18.14 -8.20
CA ALA A 148 -4.26 -18.83 -7.79
C ALA A 148 -5.39 -18.83 -8.85
N ASN A 149 -5.12 -18.40 -10.10
CA ASN A 149 -6.09 -18.36 -11.22
C ASN A 149 -7.37 -17.54 -10.93
N PHE A 150 -7.30 -16.48 -10.12
CA PHE A 150 -8.45 -15.61 -9.89
C PHE A 150 -8.82 -14.81 -11.14
N ASN A 151 -10.10 -14.49 -11.31
CA ASN A 151 -10.51 -13.60 -12.38
C ASN A 151 -10.03 -12.15 -12.12
N GLU A 152 -9.96 -11.36 -13.19
CA GLU A 152 -9.47 -9.98 -13.12
C GLU A 152 -10.34 -9.07 -12.24
N GLN A 153 -11.63 -9.39 -12.08
CA GLN A 153 -12.54 -8.65 -11.20
C GLN A 153 -12.15 -8.79 -9.73
N LEU A 154 -11.95 -10.02 -9.24
CA LEU A 154 -11.52 -10.26 -7.86
C LEU A 154 -10.13 -9.66 -7.60
N LYS A 155 -9.20 -9.81 -8.57
CA LYS A 155 -7.88 -9.14 -8.50
C LYS A 155 -8.00 -7.62 -8.38
N THR A 156 -8.92 -7.03 -9.15
CA THR A 156 -9.17 -5.58 -9.14
C THR A 156 -9.70 -5.13 -7.79
N ASP A 157 -10.66 -5.84 -7.19
CA ASP A 157 -11.17 -5.46 -5.87
C ASP A 157 -10.12 -5.63 -4.77
N VAL A 158 -9.34 -6.73 -4.78
CA VAL A 158 -8.18 -6.85 -3.87
C VAL A 158 -7.24 -5.65 -4.01
N TYR A 159 -6.91 -5.26 -5.24
CA TYR A 159 -6.07 -4.09 -5.49
C TYR A 159 -6.67 -2.81 -4.91
N ILE A 160 -7.96 -2.55 -5.16
CA ILE A 160 -8.65 -1.35 -4.67
C ILE A 160 -8.61 -1.31 -3.14
N PHE A 161 -9.02 -2.39 -2.45
CA PHE A 161 -9.06 -2.43 -1.00
C PHE A 161 -7.67 -2.32 -0.38
N MET A 162 -6.62 -2.89 -0.99
CA MET A 162 -5.26 -2.79 -0.45
C MET A 162 -4.59 -1.44 -0.73
N ARG A 163 -4.85 -0.83 -1.90
CA ARG A 163 -4.44 0.54 -2.20
C ARG A 163 -5.07 1.52 -1.21
N ASP A 164 -6.37 1.40 -0.96
CA ASP A 164 -7.07 2.34 -0.10
C ASP A 164 -6.70 2.13 1.38
N LEU A 165 -6.37 0.91 1.80
CA LEU A 165 -5.74 0.64 3.10
C LEU A 165 -4.38 1.33 3.24
N LEU A 166 -3.56 1.32 2.19
CA LEU A 166 -2.30 2.05 2.16
C LEU A 166 -2.52 3.56 2.27
N ILE A 167 -3.45 4.12 1.50
CA ILE A 167 -3.81 5.54 1.52
C ILE A 167 -4.29 5.96 2.92
N PHE A 168 -5.22 5.20 3.51
CA PHE A 168 -5.74 5.44 4.85
C PHE A 168 -4.61 5.52 5.89
N ASN A 169 -3.67 4.57 5.84
CA ASN A 169 -2.50 4.58 6.71
C ASN A 169 -1.55 5.76 6.46
N MET A 170 -1.36 6.16 5.20
CA MET A 170 -0.54 7.34 4.87
C MET A 170 -1.17 8.63 5.41
N LEU A 171 -2.50 8.77 5.31
CA LEU A 171 -3.25 9.91 5.86
C LEU A 171 -3.12 9.98 7.39
N ILE A 172 -3.25 8.85 8.09
CA ILE A 172 -3.05 8.75 9.54
C ILE A 172 -1.61 9.12 9.92
N LYS A 173 -0.62 8.50 9.26
CA LYS A 173 0.80 8.70 9.58
C LYS A 173 1.27 10.14 9.37
N ARG A 174 0.66 10.86 8.41
CA ARG A 174 0.93 12.29 8.15
C ARG A 174 0.10 13.23 9.04
N GLY A 175 -0.74 12.69 9.93
CA GLY A 175 -1.61 13.47 10.81
C GLY A 175 -2.70 14.25 10.07
N ILE A 176 -3.02 13.84 8.83
CA ILE A 176 -4.11 14.43 8.06
C ILE A 176 -5.43 13.96 8.66
N ILE A 177 -5.62 12.64 8.71
CA ILE A 177 -6.61 12.01 9.59
C ILE A 177 -5.97 11.93 10.96
N SER A 178 -6.45 12.78 11.86
CA SER A 178 -5.89 12.90 13.20
C SER A 178 -6.56 11.96 14.20
N LYS A 179 -7.77 11.48 13.93
CA LYS A 179 -8.45 10.39 14.65
C LYS A 179 -9.35 9.60 13.71
N PHE A 180 -9.57 8.33 14.05
CA PHE A 180 -10.62 7.51 13.49
C PHE A 180 -11.32 6.82 14.67
N GLU A 181 -12.52 7.29 15.00
CA GLU A 181 -13.24 6.92 16.23
C GLU A 181 -14.72 6.83 15.93
N ASN A 182 -15.38 5.80 16.46
CA ASN A 182 -16.79 5.52 16.20
C ASN A 182 -17.09 5.56 14.69
N GLN A 183 -16.21 4.98 13.87
CA GLN A 183 -16.36 4.91 12.41
C GLN A 183 -16.28 6.26 11.68
N ASN A 184 -15.96 7.35 12.39
CA ASN A 184 -15.84 8.69 11.81
C ASN A 184 -14.37 9.08 11.68
N ILE A 185 -14.01 9.75 10.59
CA ILE A 185 -12.68 10.36 10.45
C ILE A 185 -12.72 11.78 11.02
N PHE A 186 -11.72 12.12 11.82
CA PHE A 186 -11.47 13.48 12.26
C PHE A 186 -10.27 14.06 11.52
N VAL A 187 -10.53 15.04 10.66
CA VAL A 187 -9.50 15.74 9.89
C VAL A 187 -9.05 16.96 10.68
N SER A 188 -7.74 17.12 10.86
CA SER A 188 -7.22 18.26 11.60
C SER A 188 -7.49 19.57 10.86
N ASN A 189 -7.70 20.66 11.60
CA ASN A 189 -8.05 21.97 11.04
C ASN A 189 -7.07 22.46 9.95
N LYS A 190 -5.80 22.06 10.04
CA LYS A 190 -4.77 22.37 9.03
C LYS A 190 -5.13 21.88 7.62
N TYR A 191 -5.89 20.79 7.53
CA TYR A 191 -6.22 20.14 6.28
C TYR A 191 -7.73 20.08 6.04
N ASP A 192 -8.57 20.83 6.76
CA ASP A 192 -10.02 20.68 6.64
C ASP A 192 -10.57 21.17 5.27
N GLY A 193 -11.76 20.68 4.91
CA GLY A 193 -12.49 21.13 3.72
C GLY A 193 -11.78 20.80 2.40
N PRO A 194 -11.67 21.75 1.45
CA PRO A 194 -11.02 21.50 0.16
C PRO A 194 -9.55 21.05 0.26
N ILE A 195 -8.83 21.49 1.30
CA ILE A 195 -7.43 21.10 1.52
C ILE A 195 -7.33 19.60 1.78
N PHE A 196 -8.31 19.01 2.46
CA PHE A 196 -8.34 17.58 2.76
C PHE A 196 -8.36 16.79 1.47
N VAL A 197 -9.24 17.21 0.56
CA VAL A 197 -9.45 16.59 -0.74
C VAL A 197 -8.20 16.66 -1.60
N ASP A 198 -7.54 17.82 -1.65
CA ASP A 198 -6.29 17.98 -2.40
C ASP A 198 -5.18 17.09 -1.83
N LYS A 199 -5.09 17.00 -0.50
CA LYS A 199 -4.15 16.09 0.16
C LYS A 199 -4.50 14.63 -0.08
N PHE A 200 -5.78 14.27 -0.08
CA PHE A 200 -6.19 12.91 -0.42
C PHE A 200 -5.74 12.53 -1.84
N LYS A 201 -5.93 13.41 -2.84
CA LYS A 201 -5.44 13.18 -4.22
C LYS A 201 -3.92 13.06 -4.29
N GLU A 202 -3.19 13.91 -3.57
CA GLU A 202 -1.72 13.82 -3.48
C GLU A 202 -1.29 12.46 -2.90
N ILE A 203 -1.91 12.02 -1.80
CA ILE A 203 -1.60 10.73 -1.17
C ILE A 203 -1.99 9.57 -2.07
N PHE A 204 -3.11 9.68 -2.78
CA PHE A 204 -3.55 8.68 -3.73
C PHE A 204 -2.48 8.45 -4.81
N ALA A 205 -1.99 9.52 -5.45
CA ALA A 205 -0.94 9.42 -6.46
C ALA A 205 0.36 8.82 -5.89
N ILE A 206 0.75 9.22 -4.68
CA ILE A 206 1.93 8.66 -4.00
C ILE A 206 1.73 7.16 -3.70
N ALA A 207 0.53 6.74 -3.30
CA ALA A 207 0.22 5.34 -3.03
C ALA A 207 0.26 4.50 -4.30
N GLU A 208 -0.27 4.99 -5.42
CA GLU A 208 -0.17 4.31 -6.71
C GLU A 208 1.28 4.17 -7.16
N GLU A 209 2.08 5.24 -7.14
CA GLU A 209 3.51 5.17 -7.47
C GLU A 209 4.27 4.21 -6.55
N THR A 210 3.93 4.21 -5.25
CA THR A 210 4.51 3.29 -4.27
C THR A 210 4.17 1.85 -4.64
N ILE A 211 2.92 1.54 -4.95
CA ILE A 211 2.51 0.18 -5.34
C ILE A 211 3.18 -0.24 -6.64
N ASP A 212 3.14 0.61 -7.67
CA ASP A 212 3.75 0.32 -8.98
C ASP A 212 5.24 0.03 -8.85
N THR A 213 5.95 0.78 -8.01
CA THR A 213 7.38 0.55 -7.75
C THR A 213 7.62 -0.83 -7.16
N HIS A 214 6.82 -1.25 -6.16
CA HIS A 214 7.02 -2.54 -5.48
C HIS A 214 6.48 -3.73 -6.31
N MET A 215 5.37 -3.55 -7.02
CA MET A 215 4.82 -4.56 -7.93
C MET A 215 5.71 -4.74 -9.16
N GLY A 216 6.26 -3.66 -9.70
CA GLY A 216 7.30 -3.72 -10.74
C GLY A 216 8.54 -4.47 -10.26
N TRP A 217 8.92 -4.28 -9.00
CA TRP A 217 10.00 -5.04 -8.36
C TRP A 217 9.70 -6.55 -8.32
N ILE A 218 8.48 -6.94 -7.96
CA ILE A 218 8.04 -8.35 -7.97
C ILE A 218 7.93 -8.93 -9.38
N ALA A 219 7.36 -8.19 -10.33
CA ALA A 219 7.28 -8.62 -11.74
C ALA A 219 8.66 -8.72 -12.40
N SER A 220 9.63 -7.95 -11.91
CA SER A 220 11.04 -8.08 -12.27
C SER A 220 11.76 -9.24 -11.56
N GLY A 221 11.01 -10.12 -10.89
CA GLY A 221 11.41 -11.35 -10.19
C GLY A 221 12.10 -12.40 -11.06
N ASN A 222 13.16 -11.99 -11.74
CA ASN A 222 14.31 -12.81 -12.03
C ASN A 222 15.36 -12.36 -10.99
N ASN A 223 15.77 -13.22 -10.06
CA ASN A 223 16.81 -12.90 -9.07
C ASN A 223 18.07 -12.30 -9.75
N ASP A 224 18.32 -12.69 -11.00
CA ASP A 224 19.36 -12.13 -11.85
C ASP A 224 19.17 -10.63 -12.17
N SER A 225 17.93 -10.14 -12.33
CA SER A 225 17.63 -8.72 -12.58
C SER A 225 17.93 -7.83 -11.35
N ARG A 226 17.59 -8.30 -10.14
CA ARG A 226 17.89 -7.57 -8.90
C ARG A 226 19.39 -7.56 -8.62
N ILE A 227 20.05 -8.72 -8.74
CA ILE A 227 21.52 -8.80 -8.63
C ILE A 227 22.17 -7.89 -9.67
N SER A 228 21.66 -7.85 -10.91
CA SER A 228 22.17 -6.94 -11.96
C SER A 228 22.04 -5.47 -11.56
N THR A 229 20.87 -5.05 -11.06
CA THR A 229 20.64 -3.67 -10.61
C THR A 229 21.54 -3.30 -9.42
N LEU A 230 21.71 -4.21 -8.46
CA LEU A 230 22.58 -4.02 -7.32
C LEU A 230 24.05 -3.89 -7.74
N LEU A 231 24.49 -4.70 -8.70
CA LEU A 231 25.82 -4.64 -9.29
C LEU A 231 26.03 -3.35 -10.08
N GLU A 232 25.02 -2.87 -10.81
CA GLU A 232 25.05 -1.58 -11.51
C GLU A 232 25.21 -0.41 -10.54
N ILE A 233 24.51 -0.41 -9.39
CA ILE A 233 24.68 0.61 -8.34
C ILE A 233 26.12 0.60 -7.80
N LEU A 234 26.74 -0.58 -7.70
CA LEU A 234 28.14 -0.71 -7.34
C LEU A 234 29.09 -0.52 -8.53
N GLU A 235 28.61 -0.12 -9.70
CA GLU A 235 29.39 0.03 -10.94
C GLU A 235 30.22 -1.25 -11.25
N LEU A 236 29.58 -2.41 -11.14
CA LEU A 236 30.13 -3.73 -11.42
C LEU A 236 29.41 -4.41 -12.60
N PRO A 237 30.10 -5.30 -13.34
CA PRO A 237 29.46 -6.17 -14.31
C PRO A 237 28.34 -7.01 -13.69
N ILE A 238 27.22 -7.16 -14.39
CA ILE A 238 26.00 -7.85 -13.93
C ILE A 238 26.19 -9.34 -13.61
N ASP A 239 27.25 -9.96 -14.12
CA ASP A 239 27.66 -11.34 -13.91
C ASP A 239 28.64 -11.50 -12.73
N THR A 240 28.98 -10.41 -12.03
CA THR A 240 29.89 -10.47 -10.88
C THR A 240 29.26 -11.28 -9.73
N ARG A 241 29.96 -12.31 -9.26
CA ARG A 241 29.55 -13.12 -8.09
C ARG A 241 30.63 -13.20 -7.00
N ASP A 242 31.85 -12.72 -7.25
CA ASP A 242 32.94 -12.74 -6.27
C ASP A 242 32.76 -11.64 -5.20
N MET A 243 32.49 -12.07 -3.97
CA MET A 243 32.31 -11.18 -2.82
C MET A 243 33.53 -10.32 -2.49
N ASN A 244 34.75 -10.75 -2.81
CA ASN A 244 35.94 -9.93 -2.61
C ASN A 244 35.98 -8.76 -3.59
N VAL A 245 35.53 -8.97 -4.83
CA VAL A 245 35.42 -7.93 -5.86
C VAL A 245 34.35 -6.91 -5.46
N ILE A 246 33.17 -7.40 -5.06
CA ILE A 246 32.05 -6.57 -4.59
C ILE A 246 32.48 -5.69 -3.41
N LYS A 247 33.11 -6.30 -2.38
CA LYS A 247 33.60 -5.60 -1.19
C LYS A 247 34.68 -4.56 -1.49
N LYS A 248 35.60 -4.87 -2.42
CA LYS A 248 36.65 -3.93 -2.84
C LYS A 248 36.04 -2.70 -3.52
N LYS A 249 35.06 -2.92 -4.40
CA LYS A 249 34.39 -1.84 -5.13
C LYS A 249 33.53 -0.99 -4.21
N TYR A 250 32.78 -1.61 -3.29
CA TYR A 250 32.06 -0.91 -2.22
C TYR A 250 32.97 0.07 -1.46
N ARG A 251 34.14 -0.40 -0.97
CA ARG A 251 35.10 0.46 -0.26
C ARG A 251 35.60 1.62 -1.11
N SER A 252 35.80 1.41 -2.41
CA SER A 252 36.21 2.46 -3.35
C SER A 252 35.13 3.52 -3.52
N LEU A 253 33.87 3.11 -3.66
CA LEU A 253 32.74 4.02 -3.82
C LEU A 253 32.43 4.77 -2.52
N ALA A 254 32.51 4.08 -1.38
CA ALA A 254 32.37 4.67 -0.07
C ALA A 254 33.39 5.80 0.13
N LYS A 255 34.66 5.59 -0.21
CA LYS A 255 35.69 6.63 -0.14
C LYS A 255 35.44 7.81 -1.09
N LYS A 256 34.82 7.55 -2.25
CA LYS A 256 34.55 8.56 -3.28
C LYS A 256 33.34 9.44 -2.96
N TYR A 257 32.30 8.86 -2.37
CA TYR A 257 31.01 9.53 -2.16
C TYR A 257 30.67 9.76 -0.69
N HIS A 258 31.61 9.49 0.24
CA HIS A 258 31.42 9.78 1.67
C HIS A 258 31.03 11.26 1.85
N PRO A 259 30.00 11.57 2.66
CA PRO A 259 29.53 12.94 2.85
C PRO A 259 30.63 13.90 3.33
N ASP A 260 31.61 13.38 4.08
CA ASP A 260 32.76 14.17 4.58
C ASP A 260 33.84 14.46 3.52
N THR A 261 33.64 14.03 2.27
CA THR A 261 34.56 14.35 1.17
C THR A 261 33.99 15.47 0.30
N GLY A 262 34.86 16.26 -0.34
CA GLY A 262 34.43 17.42 -1.15
C GLY A 262 33.52 17.10 -2.35
N ASN A 263 33.38 15.81 -2.72
CA ASN A 263 32.46 15.30 -3.75
C ASN A 263 31.41 14.33 -3.17
N GLY A 264 31.19 14.39 -1.85
CA GLY A 264 30.28 13.54 -1.11
C GLY A 264 28.82 13.74 -1.52
N SER A 265 28.05 12.66 -1.45
CA SER A 265 26.60 12.72 -1.64
C SER A 265 25.95 11.70 -0.71
N GLU A 266 25.24 12.21 0.29
CA GLU A 266 24.54 11.40 1.30
C GLU A 266 23.54 10.43 0.63
N GLU A 267 22.78 10.92 -0.34
CA GLU A 267 21.83 10.10 -1.11
C GLU A 267 22.52 8.97 -1.89
N LYS A 268 23.64 9.25 -2.56
CA LYS A 268 24.40 8.23 -3.28
C LYS A 268 25.02 7.21 -2.32
N MET A 269 25.59 7.68 -1.21
CA MET A 269 26.19 6.82 -0.20
C MET A 269 25.16 5.87 0.40
N LYS A 270 23.94 6.35 0.66
CA LYS A 270 22.84 5.52 1.13
C LYS A 270 22.48 4.41 0.14
N LYS A 271 22.38 4.73 -1.16
CA LYS A 271 22.12 3.74 -2.22
C LYS A 271 23.23 2.68 -2.31
N ILE A 272 24.50 3.09 -2.19
CA ILE A 272 25.66 2.20 -2.21
C ILE A 272 25.66 1.24 -1.02
N ASN A 273 25.34 1.73 0.18
CA ASN A 273 25.27 0.89 1.39
C ASN A 273 24.18 -0.18 1.28
N VAL A 274 22.95 0.25 0.92
CA VAL A 274 21.82 -0.67 0.73
C VAL A 274 22.16 -1.73 -0.31
N ALA A 275 22.76 -1.33 -1.44
CA ALA A 275 23.08 -2.28 -2.50
C ALA A 275 24.13 -3.33 -2.07
N TYR A 276 25.13 -2.92 -1.28
CA TYR A 276 26.15 -3.83 -0.75
C TYR A 276 25.57 -4.81 0.28
N GLU A 277 24.73 -4.34 1.20
CA GLU A 277 24.09 -5.19 2.21
C GLU A 277 23.20 -6.25 1.58
N GLU A 278 22.37 -5.86 0.61
CA GLU A 278 21.51 -6.79 -0.12
C GLU A 278 22.32 -7.83 -0.91
N LEU A 279 23.39 -7.43 -1.62
CA LEU A 279 24.26 -8.38 -2.32
C LEU A 279 24.91 -9.40 -1.37
N CYS A 280 25.31 -8.96 -0.17
CA CYS A 280 25.86 -9.87 0.84
C CYS A 280 24.82 -10.90 1.27
N GLN A 281 23.56 -10.50 1.46
CA GLN A 281 22.49 -11.41 1.86
C GLN A 281 22.14 -12.40 0.74
N HIS A 282 22.00 -11.91 -0.50
CA HIS A 282 21.66 -12.75 -1.65
C HIS A 282 22.75 -13.77 -2.00
N LEU A 283 24.03 -13.39 -1.92
CA LEU A 283 25.15 -14.25 -2.29
C LEU A 283 25.70 -15.10 -1.13
N ALA A 284 25.34 -14.81 0.13
CA ALA A 284 25.65 -15.68 1.27
C ALA A 284 24.62 -16.81 1.45
N ALA A 285 23.44 -16.69 0.84
CA ALA A 285 22.36 -17.68 0.90
C ALA A 285 22.40 -18.70 -0.27
N SER A 286 23.33 -18.56 -1.23
CA SER A 286 23.58 -19.50 -2.34
C SER A 286 24.81 -20.35 -2.09
#